data_AF-A0ABD5W622-F1
#
_entry.id   AF-A0ABD5W622-F1
#
_cell.length_a   1.000
_cell.length_b   1.000
_cell.length_c   1.000
_cell.angle_alpha   90.00
_cell.angle_beta   90.00
_cell.angle_gamma   90.00
#
_symmetry.space_group_name_H-M   'P 1'
#
loop_
_entity.id
_entity.type
_entity.pdbx_description
1 polymer ?
#
loop_
_entity_poly.entity_id
_entity_poly.type
_entity_poly.pdbx_seq_one_letter_code
_entity_poly.pdbx_strand_id
1 'polypeptide(L)'
;MSEDTEIDPELLREEVAQIKDAMGLQERYPAQFQLWLVFGVAVFLAASASQFIALRGLSGSLHAVAWWVPLGAAWLYQWWDVRDSEGTTPEAKPRIGVLWLSVFALYGVFLFALGPTLDTLSDEAGQILLFSLIVGLVGVGYLVVGEALRAYYIRRRDRWAFYIGGAWMLVLAAVMPNVDVLETWGYAAFGIAYAIHALVAYLALR
;
A
#
# COMPACT_ATOMS: atom_id res chain seq x y z
N MET A 1 29.48 49.09 -23.98
CA MET A 1 30.17 48.24 -22.99
C MET A 1 29.21 47.10 -22.69
N SER A 2 29.48 45.92 -23.23
CA SER A 2 28.74 44.71 -22.87
C SER A 2 29.21 44.34 -21.47
N GLU A 3 28.36 44.53 -20.48
CA GLU A 3 28.57 43.91 -19.17
C GLU A 3 28.50 42.41 -19.40
N ASP A 4 29.67 41.76 -19.35
CA ASP A 4 29.77 40.31 -19.20
C ASP A 4 29.05 39.97 -17.89
N THR A 5 27.75 39.71 -18.01
CA THR A 5 26.91 39.23 -16.92
C THR A 5 27.49 37.87 -16.59
N GLU A 6 28.28 37.81 -15.53
CA GLU A 6 28.91 36.59 -15.04
C GLU A 6 27.78 35.62 -14.71
N ILE A 7 27.55 34.67 -15.61
CA ILE A 7 26.49 33.69 -15.49
C ILE A 7 26.83 32.82 -14.29
N ASP A 8 26.09 32.95 -13.19
CA ASP A 8 26.23 32.11 -12.02
C ASP A 8 25.76 30.67 -12.37
N PRO A 9 26.67 29.71 -12.49
CA PRO A 9 26.32 28.34 -12.86
C PRO A 9 25.57 27.61 -11.74
N GLU A 10 25.66 28.07 -10.50
CA GLU A 10 25.00 27.46 -9.34
C GLU A 10 23.52 27.85 -9.32
N LEU A 11 23.21 29.12 -9.54
CA LEU A 11 21.85 29.65 -9.63
C LEU A 11 21.09 29.04 -10.84
N LEU A 12 21.77 28.89 -11.99
CA LEU A 12 21.22 28.18 -13.15
C LEU A 12 20.94 26.71 -12.89
N ARG A 13 21.77 26.01 -12.10
CA ARG A 13 21.52 24.61 -11.74
C ARG A 13 20.30 24.49 -10.85
N GLU A 14 20.10 25.43 -9.94
CA GLU A 14 18.93 25.50 -9.07
C GLU A 14 17.65 25.77 -9.87
N GLU A 15 17.66 26.75 -10.78
CA GLU A 15 16.53 27.05 -11.67
C GLU A 15 16.21 25.87 -12.60
N VAL A 16 17.22 25.24 -13.20
CA VAL A 16 17.02 24.06 -14.05
C VAL A 16 16.50 22.87 -13.24
N ALA A 17 16.92 22.70 -11.98
CA ALA A 17 16.37 21.69 -11.09
C ALA A 17 14.90 21.98 -10.77
N GLN A 18 14.56 23.23 -10.49
CA GLN A 18 13.18 23.67 -10.25
C GLN A 18 12.29 23.49 -11.48
N ILE A 19 12.80 23.79 -12.68
CA ILE A 19 12.08 23.58 -13.95
C ILE A 19 11.92 22.08 -14.25
N LYS A 20 12.97 21.27 -14.08
CA LYS A 20 12.89 19.81 -14.24
C LYS A 20 11.90 19.20 -13.26
N ASP A 21 11.83 19.75 -12.05
CA ASP A 21 10.88 19.33 -11.05
C ASP A 21 9.44 19.73 -11.40
N ALA A 22 9.23 20.99 -11.81
CA ALA A 22 7.94 21.51 -12.25
C ALA A 22 7.41 20.78 -13.49
N MET A 23 8.30 20.33 -14.38
CA MET A 23 7.96 19.55 -15.57
C MET A 23 7.89 18.04 -15.30
N GLY A 24 8.21 17.56 -14.08
CA GLY A 24 8.19 16.13 -13.73
C GLY A 24 9.21 15.30 -14.51
N LEU A 25 10.30 15.90 -14.99
CA LEU A 25 11.33 15.23 -15.79
C LEU A 25 12.35 14.46 -14.95
N GLN A 26 12.42 14.72 -13.65
CA GLN A 26 13.34 14.01 -12.76
C GLN A 26 12.66 12.78 -12.14
N GLU A 27 13.24 11.61 -12.36
CA GLU A 27 12.80 10.36 -11.74
C GLU A 27 13.17 10.39 -10.25
N ARG A 28 12.23 10.87 -9.43
CA ARG A 28 12.44 11.12 -7.99
C ARG A 28 12.68 9.86 -7.14
N TYR A 29 12.34 8.67 -7.63
CA TYR A 29 12.31 7.46 -6.79
C TYR A 29 12.77 6.19 -7.53
N PRO A 30 14.06 6.12 -7.95
CA PRO A 30 14.56 5.00 -8.73
C PRO A 30 14.50 3.66 -7.97
N ALA A 31 14.46 3.64 -6.64
CA ALA A 31 14.41 2.39 -5.86
C ALA A 31 12.99 1.98 -5.43
N GLN A 32 11.96 2.83 -5.60
CA GLN A 32 10.62 2.55 -5.04
C GLN A 32 9.96 1.29 -5.62
N PHE A 33 10.33 0.87 -6.83
CA PHE A 33 9.80 -0.37 -7.39
C PHE A 33 10.20 -1.61 -6.56
N GLN A 34 11.31 -1.56 -5.83
CA GLN A 34 11.78 -2.66 -4.96
C GLN A 34 10.82 -2.90 -3.78
N LEU A 35 10.12 -1.85 -3.32
CA LEU A 35 9.14 -1.96 -2.25
C LEU A 35 8.00 -2.91 -2.60
N TRP A 36 7.67 -3.09 -3.89
CA TRP A 36 6.69 -4.09 -4.29
C TRP A 36 7.10 -5.49 -3.83
N LEU A 37 8.35 -5.89 -4.03
CA LEU A 37 8.81 -7.21 -3.57
C LEU A 37 8.83 -7.32 -2.05
N VAL A 38 9.30 -6.27 -1.36
CA VAL A 38 9.38 -6.26 0.11
C VAL A 38 7.98 -6.41 0.73
N PHE A 39 7.02 -5.60 0.29
CA PHE A 39 5.64 -5.72 0.75
C PHE A 39 4.96 -6.99 0.24
N GLY A 40 5.29 -7.45 -0.97
CA GLY A 40 4.80 -8.72 -1.51
C GLY A 40 5.16 -9.91 -0.62
N VAL A 41 6.43 -10.01 -0.22
CA VAL A 41 6.91 -11.04 0.71
C VAL A 41 6.29 -10.85 2.09
N ALA A 42 6.25 -9.62 2.62
CA ALA A 42 5.69 -9.35 3.93
C ALA A 42 4.20 -9.76 4.03
N VAL A 43 3.40 -9.39 3.03
CA VAL A 43 1.98 -9.77 2.95
C VAL A 43 1.82 -11.27 2.78
N PHE A 44 2.63 -11.92 1.94
CA PHE A 44 2.60 -13.37 1.78
C PHE A 44 2.87 -14.11 3.10
N LEU A 45 3.88 -13.67 3.87
CA LEU A 45 4.21 -14.24 5.18
C LEU A 45 3.08 -14.01 6.18
N ALA A 46 2.54 -12.79 6.26
CA ALA A 46 1.43 -12.45 7.15
C ALA A 46 0.17 -13.28 6.86
N ALA A 47 -0.17 -13.40 5.57
CA ALA A 47 -1.28 -14.19 5.08
C ALA A 47 -1.09 -15.68 5.35
N SER A 48 0.11 -16.22 5.12
CA SER A 48 0.43 -17.62 5.40
C SER A 48 0.35 -17.94 6.89
N ALA A 49 0.87 -17.04 7.75
CA ALA A 49 0.75 -17.17 9.19
C ALA A 49 -0.71 -17.07 9.65
N SER A 50 -1.49 -16.15 9.10
CA SER A 50 -2.93 -16.03 9.39
C SER A 50 -3.72 -17.26 8.94
N GLN A 51 -3.41 -17.82 7.76
CA GLN A 51 -4.02 -19.07 7.31
C GLN A 51 -3.70 -20.21 8.27
N PHE A 52 -2.46 -20.31 8.74
CA PHE A 52 -2.06 -21.33 9.72
C PHE A 52 -2.78 -21.16 11.07
N ILE A 53 -2.91 -19.93 11.55
CA ILE A 53 -3.65 -19.59 12.78
C ILE A 53 -5.11 -20.03 12.67
N ALA A 54 -5.77 -19.71 11.56
CA ALA A 54 -7.16 -20.07 11.30
C ALA A 54 -7.35 -21.60 11.23
N LEU A 55 -6.52 -22.30 10.44
CA LEU A 55 -6.58 -23.77 10.32
C LEU A 55 -6.31 -24.52 11.62
N ARG A 56 -5.61 -23.89 12.57
CA ARG A 56 -5.29 -24.46 13.88
C ARG A 56 -6.24 -24.01 14.99
N GLY A 57 -7.22 -23.16 14.69
CA GLY A 57 -8.14 -22.59 15.68
C GLY A 57 -7.42 -21.86 16.81
N LEU A 58 -6.31 -21.18 16.49
CA LEU A 58 -5.55 -20.43 17.50
C LEU A 58 -6.23 -19.09 17.81
N SER A 59 -5.79 -18.44 18.88
CA SER A 59 -6.36 -17.15 19.32
C SER A 59 -6.33 -16.11 18.19
N GLY A 60 -7.47 -15.43 17.98
CA GLY A 60 -7.60 -14.41 16.95
C GLY A 60 -6.64 -13.22 17.11
N SER A 61 -6.16 -12.94 18.33
CA SER A 61 -5.16 -11.90 18.56
C SER A 61 -3.82 -12.19 17.89
N LEU A 62 -3.52 -13.45 17.58
CA LEU A 62 -2.30 -13.83 16.85
C LEU A 62 -2.33 -13.35 15.40
N HIS A 63 -3.50 -13.12 14.80
CA HIS A 63 -3.57 -12.49 13.48
C HIS A 63 -2.94 -11.10 13.50
N ALA A 64 -3.22 -10.30 14.53
CA ALA A 64 -2.61 -8.98 14.65
C ALA A 64 -1.09 -9.07 14.68
N VAL A 65 -0.52 -10.02 15.43
CA VAL A 65 0.93 -10.26 15.47
C VAL A 65 1.45 -10.69 14.09
N ALA A 66 0.75 -11.63 13.44
CA ALA A 66 1.11 -12.14 12.12
C ALA A 66 1.16 -11.04 11.06
N TRP A 67 0.33 -9.99 11.17
CA TRP A 67 0.34 -8.85 10.25
C TRP A 67 1.34 -7.76 10.66
N TRP A 68 1.37 -7.36 11.93
CA TRP A 68 2.21 -6.26 12.40
C TRP A 68 3.70 -6.55 12.29
N VAL A 69 4.14 -7.79 12.51
CA VAL A 69 5.57 -8.14 12.45
C VAL A 69 6.14 -7.98 11.04
N PRO A 70 5.65 -8.66 10.00
CA PRO A 70 6.22 -8.53 8.65
C PRO A 70 5.92 -7.17 8.03
N LEU A 71 4.74 -6.59 8.23
CA LEU A 71 4.44 -5.25 7.69
C LEU A 71 5.24 -4.16 8.40
N GLY A 72 5.43 -4.29 9.72
CA GLY A 72 6.30 -3.40 10.48
C GLY A 72 7.74 -3.48 10.01
N ALA A 73 8.26 -4.68 9.73
CA ALA A 73 9.59 -4.86 9.14
C ALA A 73 9.71 -4.21 7.74
N ALA A 74 8.70 -4.39 6.88
CA ALA A 74 8.65 -3.73 5.57
C ALA A 74 8.62 -2.19 5.68
N TRP A 75 7.85 -1.66 6.64
CA TRP A 75 7.79 -0.23 6.93
C TRP A 75 9.12 0.32 7.47
N LEU A 76 9.79 -0.41 8.36
CA LEU A 76 11.11 -0.03 8.88
C LEU A 76 12.15 -0.02 7.76
N TYR A 77 12.11 -1.03 6.87
CA TYR A 77 12.95 -1.07 5.67
C TYR A 77 12.72 0.16 4.79
N GLN A 78 11.45 0.49 4.50
CA GLN A 78 11.09 1.67 3.72
C GLN A 78 11.58 2.96 4.40
N TRP A 79 11.43 3.10 5.72
CA TRP A 79 11.92 4.29 6.42
C TRP A 79 13.43 4.41 6.26
N TRP A 80 14.19 3.35 6.48
CA TRP A 80 15.66 3.40 6.34
C TRP A 80 16.10 3.80 4.93
N ASP A 81 15.44 3.29 3.90
CA ASP A 81 15.77 3.59 2.49
C ASP A 81 15.42 5.04 2.08
N VAL A 82 14.37 5.62 2.67
CA VAL A 82 13.91 6.99 2.34
C VAL A 82 14.73 8.10 3.02
N ARG A 83 15.56 7.78 4.04
CA ARG A 83 16.36 8.80 4.75
C ARG A 83 17.38 9.54 3.88
N ASP A 84 17.78 8.97 2.74
CA ASP A 84 18.73 9.61 1.82
C ASP A 84 18.06 10.50 0.76
N SER A 85 16.72 10.60 0.76
CA SER A 85 15.94 11.42 -0.19
C SER A 85 15.36 12.66 0.48
N GLU A 86 16.20 13.51 1.08
CA GLU A 86 15.80 14.86 1.48
C GLU A 86 15.60 15.73 0.24
N GLY A 87 14.34 15.96 -0.11
CA GLY A 87 14.00 16.80 -1.25
C GLY A 87 12.54 17.22 -1.26
N THR A 88 12.32 18.48 -0.88
CA THR A 88 11.14 19.33 -1.13
C THR A 88 9.87 19.07 -0.30
N THR A 89 9.57 20.04 0.54
CA THR A 89 8.25 20.33 1.13
C THR A 89 7.23 20.62 0.03
N PRO A 90 6.10 19.90 -0.06
CA PRO A 90 5.02 20.28 -0.94
C PRO A 90 3.81 20.73 -0.11
N GLU A 91 3.65 22.04 0.08
CA GLU A 91 2.46 22.61 0.74
C GLU A 91 1.14 22.28 -0.01
N ALA A 92 1.20 21.73 -1.23
CA ALA A 92 0.01 21.43 -2.05
C ALA A 92 -0.19 19.95 -2.45
N LYS A 93 0.69 19.00 -2.08
CA LYS A 93 0.54 17.59 -2.52
C LYS A 93 -0.21 16.73 -1.47
N PRO A 94 -1.05 15.75 -1.90
CA PRO A 94 -1.81 14.91 -0.97
C PRO A 94 -0.92 14.07 -0.05
N ARG A 95 -1.00 14.26 1.26
CA ARG A 95 -0.19 13.51 2.24
C ARG A 95 -0.63 12.03 2.29
N ILE A 96 0.09 11.16 1.57
CA ILE A 96 -0.19 9.70 1.50
C ILE A 96 -0.27 9.04 2.88
N GLY A 97 0.54 9.48 3.85
CA GLY A 97 0.45 8.99 5.23
C GLY A 97 -0.88 9.30 5.91
N VAL A 98 -1.45 10.49 5.66
CA VAL A 98 -2.78 10.86 6.19
C VAL A 98 -3.86 10.01 5.54
N LEU A 99 -3.76 9.74 4.24
CA LEU A 99 -4.68 8.86 3.52
C LEU A 99 -4.71 7.45 4.15
N TRP A 100 -3.55 6.83 4.38
CA TRP A 100 -3.49 5.53 5.04
C TRP A 100 -4.02 5.58 6.47
N LEU A 101 -3.68 6.63 7.23
CA LEU A 101 -4.23 6.84 8.57
C LEU A 101 -5.76 6.92 8.55
N SER A 102 -6.35 7.59 7.56
CA SER A 102 -7.82 7.66 7.39
C SER A 102 -8.44 6.29 7.11
N VAL A 103 -7.78 5.45 6.30
CA VAL A 103 -8.24 4.06 6.04
C VAL A 103 -8.25 3.24 7.33
N PHE A 104 -7.17 3.30 8.13
CA PHE A 104 -7.10 2.58 9.41
C PHE A 104 -8.05 3.16 10.47
N ALA A 105 -8.27 4.47 10.49
CA ALA A 105 -9.25 5.09 11.37
C ALA A 105 -10.68 4.61 11.04
N LEU A 106 -11.02 4.54 9.75
CA LEU A 106 -12.30 4.00 9.30
C LEU A 106 -12.48 2.52 9.66
N TYR A 107 -11.42 1.72 9.58
CA TYR A 107 -11.45 0.34 10.06
C TYR A 107 -11.82 0.27 11.55
N GLY A 108 -11.25 1.13 12.40
CA GLY A 108 -11.63 1.21 13.82
C GLY A 108 -13.10 1.55 14.05
N VAL A 109 -13.67 2.44 13.23
CA VAL A 109 -15.11 2.75 13.26
C VAL A 109 -15.94 1.52 12.92
N PHE A 110 -15.56 0.76 11.89
CA PHE A 110 -16.26 -0.47 11.53
C PHE A 110 -16.18 -1.54 12.61
N LEU A 111 -15.03 -1.71 13.27
CA LEU A 111 -14.91 -2.65 14.39
C LEU A 111 -15.91 -2.32 15.50
N PHE A 112 -16.05 -1.05 15.85
CA PHE A 112 -17.00 -0.61 16.86
C PHE A 112 -18.46 -0.78 16.40
N ALA A 113 -18.76 -0.44 15.15
CA ALA A 113 -20.11 -0.50 14.61
C ALA A 113 -20.60 -1.94 14.36
N LEU A 114 -19.71 -2.83 13.91
CA LEU A 114 -20.03 -4.21 13.56
C LEU A 114 -19.90 -5.17 14.75
N GLY A 115 -19.24 -4.77 15.84
CA GLY A 115 -19.02 -5.61 17.04
C GLY A 115 -20.23 -6.46 17.45
N PRO A 116 -21.42 -5.86 17.69
CA PRO A 116 -22.61 -6.62 18.07
C PRO A 116 -23.08 -7.63 17.03
N THR A 117 -22.83 -7.36 15.74
CA THR A 117 -23.17 -8.30 14.66
C THR A 117 -22.14 -9.43 14.59
N LEU A 118 -20.87 -9.13 14.79
CA LEU A 118 -19.79 -10.12 14.80
C LEU A 118 -19.98 -11.15 15.93
N ASP A 119 -20.50 -10.72 17.09
CA ASP A 119 -20.80 -11.61 18.22
C ASP A 119 -21.89 -12.65 17.91
N THR A 120 -22.68 -12.44 16.84
CA THR A 120 -23.72 -13.40 16.40
C THR A 120 -23.21 -14.42 15.37
N LEU A 121 -22.03 -14.19 14.81
CA LEU A 121 -21.43 -15.06 13.80
C LEU A 121 -20.60 -16.16 14.47
N SER A 122 -20.31 -17.23 13.72
CA SER A 122 -19.23 -18.14 14.12
C SER A 122 -17.90 -17.39 14.10
N ASP A 123 -16.93 -17.84 14.92
CA ASP A 123 -15.60 -17.24 14.96
C ASP A 123 -14.95 -17.18 13.57
N GLU A 124 -15.13 -18.22 12.76
CA GLU A 124 -14.62 -18.33 11.39
C GLU A 124 -15.24 -17.28 10.47
N ALA A 125 -16.58 -17.18 10.46
CA ALA A 125 -17.31 -16.21 9.65
C ALA A 125 -17.01 -14.76 10.07
N GLY A 126 -16.90 -14.51 11.38
CA GLY A 126 -16.50 -13.21 11.91
C GLY A 126 -15.08 -12.82 11.49
N GLN A 127 -14.13 -13.75 11.56
CA GLN A 127 -12.74 -13.51 11.17
C GLN A 127 -12.60 -13.24 9.67
N ILE A 128 -13.25 -14.03 8.81
CA ILE A 128 -13.17 -13.80 7.36
C ILE A 128 -13.87 -12.50 6.97
N LEU A 129 -14.99 -12.14 7.60
CA LEU A 129 -15.68 -10.89 7.35
C LEU A 129 -14.82 -9.69 7.73
N LEU A 130 -14.14 -9.75 8.87
CA LEU A 130 -13.18 -8.71 9.27
C LEU A 130 -12.01 -8.64 8.30
N PHE A 131 -11.47 -9.78 7.87
CA PHE A 131 -10.39 -9.82 6.91
C PHE A 131 -10.81 -9.25 5.55
N SER A 132 -12.00 -9.61 5.05
CA SER A 132 -12.52 -9.09 3.79
C SER A 132 -12.74 -7.59 3.84
N LEU A 133 -13.20 -7.05 4.98
CA LEU A 133 -13.29 -5.62 5.22
C LEU A 133 -11.92 -4.94 5.14
N ILE A 134 -10.89 -5.48 5.78
CA ILE A 134 -9.53 -4.94 5.70
C ILE A 134 -9.04 -4.96 4.25
N VAL A 135 -9.19 -6.07 3.53
CA VAL A 135 -8.79 -6.18 2.13
C VAL A 135 -9.53 -5.15 1.26
N GLY A 136 -10.83 -4.96 1.49
CA GLY A 136 -11.62 -3.96 0.79
C GLY A 136 -11.13 -2.53 1.07
N LEU A 137 -10.85 -2.21 2.33
CA LEU A 137 -10.32 -0.92 2.75
C LEU A 137 -8.92 -0.65 2.17
N VAL A 138 -8.04 -1.64 2.16
CA VAL A 138 -6.73 -1.56 1.49
C VAL A 138 -6.93 -1.37 -0.01
N GLY A 139 -7.88 -2.06 -0.62
CA GLY A 139 -8.25 -1.89 -2.03
C GLY A 139 -8.68 -0.46 -2.36
N VAL A 140 -9.55 0.14 -1.53
CA VAL A 140 -9.89 1.57 -1.63
C VAL A 140 -8.64 2.43 -1.48
N GLY A 141 -7.82 2.16 -0.46
CA GLY A 141 -6.55 2.87 -0.22
C GLY A 141 -5.66 2.87 -1.46
N TYR A 142 -5.54 1.73 -2.13
CA TYR A 142 -4.82 1.58 -3.39
C TYR A 142 -5.36 2.48 -4.50
N LEU A 143 -6.68 2.50 -4.72
CA LEU A 143 -7.30 3.35 -5.74
C LEU A 143 -7.06 4.85 -5.45
N VAL A 144 -7.22 5.27 -4.19
CA VAL A 144 -7.00 6.66 -3.78
C VAL A 144 -5.54 7.04 -3.89
N VAL A 145 -4.60 6.16 -3.50
CA VAL A 145 -3.15 6.38 -3.70
C VAL A 145 -2.85 6.50 -5.19
N GLY A 146 -3.33 5.58 -6.02
CA GLY A 146 -3.14 5.64 -7.47
C GLY A 146 -3.61 6.96 -8.09
N GLU A 147 -4.72 7.52 -7.60
CA GLU A 147 -5.19 8.84 -8.00
C GLU A 147 -4.35 9.98 -7.45
N ALA A 148 -3.99 9.94 -6.16
CA ALA A 148 -3.14 10.94 -5.52
C ALA A 148 -1.78 11.05 -6.21
N LEU A 149 -1.22 9.95 -6.71
CA LEU A 149 0.04 9.93 -7.46
C LEU A 149 0.01 10.76 -8.74
N ARG A 150 -1.18 11.14 -9.26
CA ARG A 150 -1.28 12.12 -10.36
C ARG A 150 -0.76 13.49 -9.96
N ALA A 151 -1.06 13.94 -8.73
CA ALA A 151 -0.56 15.20 -8.19
C ALA A 151 0.96 15.17 -7.88
N TYR A 152 1.57 13.98 -7.87
CA TYR A 152 3.00 13.77 -7.72
C TYR A 152 3.75 13.66 -9.06
N TYR A 153 3.07 13.85 -10.19
CA TYR A 153 3.63 13.69 -11.55
C TYR A 153 4.23 12.30 -11.82
N ILE A 154 3.81 11.27 -11.07
CA ILE A 154 4.27 9.90 -11.28
C ILE A 154 3.72 9.35 -12.60
N ARG A 155 4.52 8.54 -13.30
CA ARG A 155 4.18 7.95 -14.61
C ARG A 155 2.85 7.20 -14.55
N ARG A 156 2.11 7.23 -15.66
CA ARG A 156 0.83 6.52 -15.78
C ARG A 156 0.98 5.01 -15.55
N ARG A 157 2.10 4.41 -15.98
CA ARG A 157 2.43 2.99 -15.78
C ARG A 157 2.42 2.60 -14.31
N ASP A 158 3.05 3.40 -13.47
CA ASP A 158 3.21 3.14 -12.04
C ASP A 158 1.85 3.23 -11.31
N ARG A 159 0.97 4.14 -11.75
CA ARG A 159 -0.39 4.27 -11.21
C ARG A 159 -1.28 3.06 -11.54
N TRP A 160 -1.05 2.37 -12.66
CA TRP A 160 -1.83 1.19 -13.03
C TRP A 160 -1.65 0.03 -12.06
N ALA A 161 -0.47 -0.13 -11.46
CA ALA A 161 -0.27 -1.14 -10.42
C ALA A 161 -1.25 -0.92 -9.26
N PHE A 162 -1.43 0.34 -8.82
CA PHE A 162 -2.39 0.68 -7.78
C PHE A 162 -3.85 0.51 -8.21
N TYR A 163 -4.22 0.90 -9.43
CA TYR A 163 -5.60 0.75 -9.91
C TYR A 163 -6.01 -0.73 -10.06
N ILE A 164 -5.14 -1.53 -10.68
CA ILE A 164 -5.38 -2.98 -10.83
C ILE A 164 -5.40 -3.64 -9.46
N GLY A 165 -4.42 -3.29 -8.60
CA GLY A 165 -4.32 -3.73 -7.22
C GLY A 165 -5.60 -3.52 -6.44
N GLY A 166 -6.08 -2.27 -6.41
CA GLY A 166 -7.32 -1.92 -5.72
C GLY A 166 -8.54 -2.62 -6.29
N ALA A 167 -8.67 -2.72 -7.62
CA ALA A 167 -9.81 -3.35 -8.26
C ALA A 167 -9.95 -4.83 -7.88
N TRP A 168 -8.87 -5.62 -7.98
CA TRP A 168 -8.97 -7.05 -7.64
C TRP A 168 -9.16 -7.27 -6.13
N MET A 169 -8.59 -6.42 -5.28
CA MET A 169 -8.81 -6.49 -3.83
C MET A 169 -10.27 -6.24 -3.47
N LEU A 170 -10.93 -5.26 -4.12
CA LEU A 170 -12.35 -5.00 -3.91
C LEU A 170 -13.23 -6.18 -4.35
N VAL A 171 -12.91 -6.78 -5.50
CA VAL A 171 -13.60 -8.00 -5.96
C VAL A 171 -13.41 -9.12 -4.94
N LEU A 172 -12.17 -9.38 -4.51
CA LEU A 172 -11.90 -10.44 -3.55
C LEU A 172 -12.57 -10.19 -2.20
N ALA A 173 -12.59 -8.94 -1.72
CA ALA A 173 -13.29 -8.54 -0.50
C ALA A 173 -14.80 -8.83 -0.56
N ALA A 174 -15.43 -8.60 -1.70
CA ALA A 174 -16.84 -8.91 -1.90
C ALA A 174 -17.11 -10.42 -2.01
N VAL A 175 -16.19 -11.18 -2.62
CA VAL A 175 -16.37 -12.61 -2.87
C VAL A 175 -16.02 -13.47 -1.64
N MET A 176 -15.01 -13.08 -0.86
CA MET A 176 -14.52 -13.86 0.30
C MET A 176 -15.60 -14.35 1.27
N PRO A 177 -16.51 -13.51 1.77
CA PRO A 177 -17.52 -13.95 2.74
C PRO A 177 -18.69 -14.73 2.11
N ASN A 178 -18.74 -14.82 0.78
CA ASN A 178 -19.86 -15.43 0.04
C ASN A 178 -19.49 -16.76 -0.62
N VAL A 179 -18.25 -17.24 -0.47
CA VAL A 179 -17.76 -18.45 -1.11
C VAL A 179 -17.07 -19.33 -0.08
N ASP A 180 -17.64 -20.50 0.20
CA ASP A 180 -17.19 -21.45 1.24
C ASP A 180 -15.67 -21.74 1.17
N VAL A 181 -15.14 -21.90 -0.06
CA VAL A 181 -13.71 -22.15 -0.26
C VAL A 181 -12.87 -20.97 0.22
N LEU A 182 -13.32 -19.73 0.00
CA LEU A 182 -12.62 -18.52 0.43
C LEU A 182 -12.89 -18.17 1.89
N GLU A 183 -14.00 -18.62 2.46
CA GLU A 183 -14.20 -18.57 3.92
C GLU A 183 -13.10 -19.35 4.64
N THR A 184 -12.72 -20.51 4.10
CA THR A 184 -11.63 -21.32 4.67
C THR A 184 -10.25 -20.86 4.25
N TRP A 185 -10.04 -20.54 2.97
CA TRP A 185 -8.70 -20.31 2.37
C TRP A 185 -8.43 -18.86 1.99
N GLY A 186 -9.26 -17.92 2.44
CA GLY A 186 -9.22 -16.52 2.02
C GLY A 186 -7.89 -15.83 2.31
N TYR A 187 -7.26 -16.13 3.46
CA TYR A 187 -5.95 -15.57 3.79
C TYR A 187 -4.89 -16.03 2.78
N ALA A 188 -4.78 -17.33 2.53
CA ALA A 188 -3.82 -17.86 1.56
C ALA A 188 -4.10 -17.36 0.14
N ALA A 189 -5.36 -17.33 -0.28
CA ALA A 189 -5.76 -16.82 -1.59
C ALA A 189 -5.34 -15.35 -1.76
N PHE A 190 -5.60 -14.49 -0.77
CA PHE A 190 -5.15 -13.10 -0.78
C PHE A 190 -3.62 -13.00 -0.80
N GLY A 191 -2.92 -13.74 0.05
CA GLY A 191 -1.46 -13.70 0.14
C GLY A 191 -0.78 -14.08 -1.17
N ILE A 192 -1.25 -15.15 -1.82
CA ILE A 192 -0.74 -15.60 -3.13
C ILE A 192 -1.07 -14.57 -4.22
N ALA A 193 -2.32 -14.11 -4.29
CA ALA A 193 -2.74 -13.12 -5.28
C ALA A 193 -1.94 -11.80 -5.15
N TYR A 194 -1.73 -11.35 -3.92
CA TYR A 194 -0.95 -10.16 -3.61
C TYR A 194 0.53 -10.36 -3.98
N ALA A 195 1.13 -11.50 -3.66
CA ALA A 195 2.52 -11.79 -4.02
C ALA A 195 2.72 -11.81 -5.54
N ILE A 196 1.80 -12.41 -6.29
CA ILE A 196 1.80 -12.40 -7.76
C ILE A 196 1.67 -10.97 -8.27
N HIS A 197 0.69 -10.22 -7.75
CA HIS A 197 0.49 -8.82 -8.13
C HIS A 197 1.74 -7.97 -7.89
N ALA A 198 2.37 -8.13 -6.73
CA ALA A 198 3.59 -7.43 -6.35
C ALA A 198 4.78 -7.80 -7.24
N LEU A 199 4.96 -9.08 -7.56
CA LEU A 199 5.99 -9.53 -8.49
C LEU A 199 5.77 -8.96 -9.90
N VAL A 200 4.54 -8.98 -10.39
CA VAL A 200 4.19 -8.41 -11.70
C VAL A 200 4.43 -6.90 -11.71
N ALA A 201 4.05 -6.19 -10.64
CA ALA A 201 4.31 -4.75 -10.50
C ALA A 201 5.81 -4.46 -10.47
N TYR A 202 6.61 -5.24 -9.73
CA TYR A 202 8.07 -5.11 -9.72
C TYR A 202 8.66 -5.27 -11.13
N LEU A 203 8.31 -6.35 -11.84
CA LEU A 203 8.84 -6.63 -13.18
C LEU A 203 8.39 -5.59 -14.21
N ALA A 204 7.17 -5.06 -14.08
CA ALA A 204 6.62 -4.07 -14.99
C ALA A 204 7.18 -2.66 -14.76
N LEU A 205 7.69 -2.36 -13.56
CA LEU A 205 8.16 -1.04 -13.15
C LEU A 205 9.68 -0.88 -13.11
N ARG A 206 10.43 -2.00 -13.05
CA ARG A 206 11.86 -2.04 -13.35
C ARG A 206 12.16 -1.51 -14.76
#